data_AF-A0A2S6QD36-F1
#
_entry.id   AF-A0A2S6QD36-F1
#
_cell.length_a   1.000
_cell.length_b   1.000
_cell.length_c   1.000
_cell.angle_alpha   90.00
_cell.angle_beta   90.00
_cell.angle_gamma   90.00
#
_symmetry.space_group_name_H-M   'P 1'
#
loop_
_entity.id
_entity.type
_entity.pdbx_description
1 polymer ?
#
loop_
_entity_poly.entity_id
_entity_poly.type
_entity_poly.pdbx_seq_one_letter_code
_entity_poly.pdbx_strand_id
1 'polypeptide(L)'
;MIFWRIFRKKTPHLSFSLDLPEEERARLLSELKDCANRKGGSLKNARRAEALTNLFHSLSPVGKRIFASLVAGLNDDAGQSTGEQYSEIEEAELFGGSESKLAVLDMFETPRRRLLAHLDTTSNGKDFLNTIGAIVPEEVCQDIRDLQAAAK
;
A
#
# COMPACT_ATOMS: atom_id res chain seq x y z
N MET A 1 -33.16 -3.26 -17.83
CA MET A 1 -33.00 -3.10 -16.37
C MET A 1 -32.29 -4.33 -15.76
N ILE A 2 -31.09 -4.73 -16.21
CA ILE A 2 -30.40 -5.94 -15.70
C ILE A 2 -28.86 -5.85 -15.90
N PHE A 3 -28.14 -4.97 -15.19
CA PHE A 3 -26.66 -5.04 -15.15
C PHE A 3 -26.00 -4.61 -13.81
N TRP A 4 -26.78 -4.38 -12.75
CA TRP A 4 -26.22 -3.77 -11.52
C TRP A 4 -25.80 -4.78 -10.42
N ARG A 5 -25.96 -6.09 -10.62
CA ARG A 5 -25.77 -7.10 -9.55
C ARG A 5 -24.40 -7.80 -9.49
N ILE A 6 -23.41 -7.43 -10.31
CA ILE A 6 -22.12 -8.16 -10.35
C ILE A 6 -20.98 -7.44 -9.59
N PHE A 7 -21.17 -6.19 -9.15
CA PHE A 7 -20.10 -5.41 -8.50
C PHE A 7 -20.04 -5.50 -6.97
N ARG A 8 -20.91 -6.27 -6.32
CA ARG A 8 -20.80 -6.59 -4.88
C ARG A 8 -19.90 -7.82 -4.64
N LYS A 9 -18.67 -7.81 -5.15
CA LYS A 9 -17.64 -8.68 -4.55
C LYS A 9 -17.19 -7.99 -3.28
N LYS A 10 -17.56 -8.56 -2.12
CA LYS A 10 -17.06 -8.18 -0.80
C LYS A 10 -15.57 -7.82 -0.94
N THR A 11 -15.19 -6.62 -0.53
CA THR A 11 -13.80 -6.30 -0.27
C THR A 11 -13.22 -7.44 0.55
N PRO A 12 -12.05 -8.01 0.16
CA PRO A 12 -11.45 -9.08 0.94
C PRO A 12 -11.27 -8.54 2.37
N HIS A 13 -11.95 -9.15 3.32
CA HIS A 13 -11.84 -8.74 4.71
C HIS A 13 -10.53 -9.31 5.22
N LEU A 14 -9.53 -8.44 5.36
CA LEU A 14 -8.32 -8.81 6.07
C LEU A 14 -8.72 -9.13 7.52
N SER A 15 -8.43 -10.33 7.98
CA SER A 15 -8.77 -10.77 9.33
C SER A 15 -7.50 -10.71 10.18
N PHE A 16 -7.36 -9.64 10.95
CA PHE A 16 -6.26 -9.41 11.88
C PHE A 16 -6.83 -9.10 13.27
N SER A 17 -6.07 -9.46 14.29
CA SER A 17 -6.36 -9.10 15.67
C SER A 17 -6.17 -7.59 15.87
N LEU A 18 -6.99 -6.98 16.74
CA LEU A 18 -7.02 -5.52 16.95
C LEU A 18 -5.67 -4.93 17.39
N ASP A 19 -4.87 -5.72 18.13
CA ASP A 19 -3.57 -5.32 18.67
C ASP A 19 -2.38 -5.77 17.81
N LEU A 20 -2.59 -6.52 16.73
CA LEU A 20 -1.52 -7.05 15.86
C LEU A 20 -0.39 -7.76 16.62
N PRO A 21 -0.68 -8.92 17.23
CA PRO A 21 0.35 -9.71 17.90
C PRO A 21 1.43 -10.14 16.90
N GLU A 22 2.60 -10.53 17.41
CA GLU A 22 3.83 -10.66 16.62
C GLU A 22 3.68 -11.62 15.43
N GLU A 23 2.91 -12.70 15.61
CA GLU A 23 2.70 -13.75 14.61
C GLU A 23 1.95 -13.23 13.37
N GLU A 24 1.16 -12.17 13.51
CA GLU A 24 0.40 -11.56 12.41
C GLU A 24 1.20 -10.50 11.64
N ARG A 25 2.28 -9.97 12.22
CA ARG A 25 3.02 -8.83 11.66
C ARG A 25 3.67 -9.14 10.32
N ALA A 26 4.23 -10.34 10.17
CA ALA A 26 4.83 -10.78 8.90
C ALA A 26 3.78 -10.84 7.77
N ARG A 27 2.57 -11.33 8.07
CA ARG A 27 1.48 -11.37 7.10
C ARG A 27 1.00 -9.96 6.74
N LEU A 28 0.89 -9.06 7.72
CA LEU A 28 0.54 -7.67 7.45
C LEU A 28 1.60 -6.98 6.57
N LEU A 29 2.88 -7.16 6.88
CA LEU A 29 3.97 -6.62 6.08
C LEU A 29 3.92 -7.13 4.63
N SER A 30 3.61 -8.41 4.42
CA SER A 30 3.40 -8.96 3.08
C SER A 30 2.26 -8.27 2.33
N GLU A 31 1.12 -7.99 2.98
CA GLU A 31 0.01 -7.28 2.33
C GLU A 31 0.37 -5.82 2.01
N LEU A 32 1.14 -5.15 2.88
CA LEU A 32 1.64 -3.79 2.62
C LEU A 32 2.57 -3.77 1.39
N LYS A 33 3.51 -4.73 1.30
CA LYS A 33 4.41 -4.89 0.14
C LYS A 33 3.65 -5.23 -1.14
N ASP A 34 2.71 -6.17 -1.07
CA ASP A 34 1.86 -6.53 -2.21
C ASP A 34 1.01 -5.34 -2.68
N CYS A 35 0.61 -4.45 -1.77
CA CYS A 35 -0.10 -3.21 -2.09
C CYS A 35 0.80 -2.17 -2.76
N ALA A 36 2.02 -1.98 -2.23
CA ALA A 36 3.02 -1.07 -2.80
C ALA A 36 3.40 -1.47 -4.24
N ASN A 37 3.51 -2.77 -4.51
CA ASN A 37 3.91 -3.32 -5.81
C ASN A 37 2.73 -3.62 -6.75
N ARG A 38 1.51 -3.17 -6.42
CA ARG A 38 0.29 -3.41 -7.23
C ARG A 38 0.04 -4.88 -7.60
N LYS A 39 0.44 -5.82 -6.74
CA LYS A 39 0.44 -7.25 -7.08
C LYS A 39 -0.96 -7.77 -7.38
N GLY A 40 -1.11 -8.34 -8.58
CA GLY A 40 -2.37 -8.87 -9.11
C GLY A 40 -3.26 -7.83 -9.80
N GLY A 41 -2.69 -6.69 -10.22
CA GLY A 41 -3.32 -5.71 -11.10
C GLY A 41 -4.16 -4.65 -10.38
N SER A 42 -4.50 -3.57 -11.10
CA SER A 42 -5.08 -2.34 -10.54
C SER A 42 -6.36 -2.56 -9.73
N LEU A 43 -7.30 -3.37 -10.23
CA LEU A 43 -8.57 -3.61 -9.52
C LEU A 43 -8.36 -4.39 -8.21
N LYS A 44 -7.47 -5.39 -8.22
CA LYS A 44 -7.16 -6.15 -7.00
C LYS A 44 -6.43 -5.26 -6.00
N ASN A 45 -5.52 -4.41 -6.49
CA ASN A 45 -4.79 -3.50 -5.64
C ASN A 45 -5.68 -2.44 -4.99
N ALA A 46 -6.62 -1.85 -5.73
CA ALA A 46 -7.58 -0.91 -5.17
C ALA A 46 -8.40 -1.53 -4.02
N ARG A 47 -8.84 -2.79 -4.20
CA ARG A 47 -9.53 -3.54 -3.13
C ARG A 47 -8.62 -3.84 -1.93
N ARG A 48 -7.34 -4.12 -2.17
CA ARG A 48 -6.35 -4.33 -1.10
C ARG A 48 -6.10 -3.05 -0.32
N ALA A 49 -5.90 -1.94 -1.01
CA ALA A 49 -5.74 -0.62 -0.40
C ALA A 49 -6.95 -0.29 0.49
N GLU A 50 -8.17 -0.46 -0.05
CA GLU A 50 -9.40 -0.23 0.72
C GLU A 50 -9.49 -1.14 1.95
N ALA A 51 -9.09 -2.42 1.84
CA ALA A 51 -9.06 -3.34 2.97
C ALA A 51 -8.02 -2.95 4.03
N LEU A 52 -6.84 -2.47 3.62
CA LEU A 52 -5.76 -2.03 4.52
C LEU A 52 -6.15 -0.74 5.27
N THR A 53 -6.75 0.23 4.57
CA THR A 53 -7.26 1.46 5.18
C THR A 53 -8.33 1.12 6.23
N ASN A 54 -9.32 0.29 5.87
CA ASN A 54 -10.38 -0.11 6.79
C ASN A 54 -9.86 -0.93 7.98
N LEU A 55 -8.88 -1.81 7.74
CA LEU A 55 -8.18 -2.51 8.80
C LEU A 55 -7.58 -1.52 9.79
N PHE A 56 -6.78 -0.55 9.31
CA PHE A 56 -6.13 0.45 10.18
C PHE A 56 -7.12 1.18 11.08
N HIS A 57 -8.27 1.61 10.55
CA HIS A 57 -9.28 2.29 11.36
C HIS A 57 -9.89 1.40 12.46
N SER A 58 -9.99 0.09 12.20
CA SER A 58 -10.52 -0.88 13.17
C SER A 58 -9.51 -1.25 14.27
N LEU A 59 -8.21 -1.02 14.07
CA LEU A 59 -7.18 -1.39 15.04
C LEU A 59 -7.28 -0.59 16.34
N SER A 60 -6.80 -1.20 17.42
CA SER A 60 -6.60 -0.51 18.69
C SER A 60 -5.49 0.55 18.56
N PRO A 61 -5.32 1.47 19.54
CA PRO A 61 -4.20 2.39 19.55
C PRO A 61 -2.83 1.69 19.48
N VAL A 62 -2.70 0.50 20.08
CA VAL A 62 -1.47 -0.31 20.02
C VAL A 62 -1.28 -0.88 18.62
N GLY A 63 -2.33 -1.47 18.05
CA GLY A 63 -2.31 -1.99 16.68
C GLY A 63 -1.97 -0.91 15.65
N LYS A 64 -2.53 0.30 15.78
CA LYS A 64 -2.21 1.44 14.90
C LYS A 64 -0.73 1.83 14.93
N ARG A 65 -0.09 1.80 16.12
CA ARG A 65 1.36 2.05 16.24
C ARG A 65 2.19 0.96 15.58
N ILE A 66 1.79 -0.30 15.72
CA ILE A 66 2.47 -1.43 15.06
C ILE A 66 2.33 -1.31 13.53
N PHE A 67 1.12 -1.05 13.03
CA PHE A 67 0.88 -0.79 11.62
C PHE A 67 1.75 0.37 11.10
N ALA A 68 1.76 1.49 11.82
CA ALA A 68 2.58 2.65 11.50
C ALA A 68 4.08 2.34 11.45
N SER A 69 4.58 1.55 12.40
CA SER A 69 5.97 1.08 12.43
C SER A 69 6.32 0.22 11.22
N LEU A 70 5.41 -0.67 10.79
CA LEU A 70 5.62 -1.49 9.60
C LEU A 70 5.64 -0.64 8.33
N VAL A 71 4.78 0.38 8.24
CA VAL A 71 4.79 1.34 7.12
C VAL A 71 6.10 2.12 7.08
N ALA A 72 6.61 2.58 8.22
CA ALA A 72 7.86 3.32 8.29
C ALA A 72 9.05 2.50 7.76
N GLY A 73 9.13 1.21 8.13
CA GLY A 73 10.21 0.30 7.74
C GLY A 73 10.11 -0.27 6.32
N LEU A 74 9.11 0.09 5.50
CA LEU A 74 8.94 -0.47 4.15
C LEU A 74 10.12 -0.21 3.21
N ASN A 75 10.86 0.88 3.44
CA ASN A 75 12.00 1.24 2.59
C ASN A 75 13.27 0.46 2.95
N ASP A 76 13.40 -0.01 4.20
CA ASP A 76 14.59 -0.71 4.70
C ASP A 76 14.77 -2.07 4.00
N ASP A 77 13.67 -2.73 3.67
CA ASP A 77 13.67 -4.01 2.97
C ASP A 77 13.89 -3.88 1.46
N ALA A 78 13.75 -2.69 0.88
CA ALA A 78 13.83 -2.49 -0.58
C ALA A 78 15.28 -2.43 -1.10
N GLY A 79 16.25 -2.18 -0.22
CA GLY A 79 17.68 -2.14 -0.55
C GLY A 79 18.28 -3.47 -1.02
N GLN A 80 17.54 -4.58 -0.96
CA GLN A 80 18.06 -5.92 -1.30
C GLN A 80 17.68 -6.44 -2.70
N SER A 81 16.88 -5.73 -3.50
CA SER A 81 16.27 -6.32 -4.72
C SER A 81 16.70 -5.71 -6.06
N THR A 82 17.81 -4.97 -6.11
CA THR A 82 18.23 -4.28 -7.35
C THR A 82 18.33 -5.22 -8.56
N GLY A 83 18.76 -6.48 -8.36
CA GLY A 83 18.82 -7.49 -9.43
C GLY A 83 17.47 -8.03 -9.91
N GLU A 84 16.49 -8.18 -9.01
CA GLU A 84 15.13 -8.60 -9.36
C GLU A 84 14.39 -7.48 -10.09
N GLN A 85 14.58 -6.23 -9.65
CA GLN A 85 14.01 -5.04 -10.30
C GLN A 85 14.50 -4.89 -11.74
N TYR A 86 15.78 -5.13 -12.03
CA TYR A 86 16.29 -5.11 -13.41
C TYR A 86 15.71 -6.24 -14.28
N SER A 87 15.49 -7.42 -13.70
CA SER A 87 14.92 -8.57 -14.42
C SER A 87 13.46 -8.33 -14.78
N GLU A 88 12.69 -7.70 -13.88
CA GLU A 88 11.30 -7.30 -14.15
C GLU A 88 11.21 -6.25 -15.28
N ILE A 89 12.18 -5.33 -15.40
CA ILE A 89 12.23 -4.34 -16.49
C ILE A 89 12.50 -5.01 -17.82
N GLU A 90 13.48 -5.91 -17.89
CA GLU A 90 13.86 -6.56 -19.14
C GLU A 90 12.69 -7.36 -19.72
N GLU A 91 11.96 -8.10 -18.87
CA GLU A 91 10.70 -8.72 -19.27
C GLU A 91 9.65 -7.68 -19.68
N ALA A 92 9.47 -6.61 -18.91
CA ALA A 92 8.41 -5.64 -19.17
C ALA A 92 8.67 -4.80 -20.45
N GLU A 93 9.92 -4.54 -20.81
CA GLU A 93 10.33 -3.93 -22.08
C GLU A 93 10.13 -4.90 -23.25
N LEU A 94 10.39 -6.20 -23.05
CA LEU A 94 10.16 -7.25 -24.04
C LEU A 94 8.67 -7.45 -24.38
N PHE A 95 7.76 -7.23 -23.41
CA PHE A 95 6.32 -7.51 -23.59
C PHE A 95 5.43 -6.25 -23.77
N GLY A 96 5.98 -5.03 -23.74
CA GLY A 96 5.37 -3.83 -24.32
C GLY A 96 4.00 -3.37 -23.76
N GLY A 97 3.64 -3.75 -22.53
CA GLY A 97 2.34 -3.48 -21.92
C GLY A 97 2.24 -2.19 -21.09
N SER A 98 1.03 -1.81 -20.65
CA SER A 98 0.86 -0.71 -19.70
C SER A 98 1.48 -1.00 -18.32
N GLU A 99 1.59 -2.27 -17.94
CA GLU A 99 2.22 -2.70 -16.69
C GLU A 99 3.72 -2.41 -16.68
N SER A 100 4.40 -2.44 -17.85
CA SER A 100 5.84 -2.15 -17.94
C SER A 100 6.18 -0.69 -17.70
N LYS A 101 5.39 0.23 -18.26
CA LYS A 101 5.54 1.68 -18.02
C LYS A 101 5.32 2.03 -16.54
N LEU A 102 4.37 1.36 -15.91
CA LEU A 102 4.06 1.53 -14.50
C LEU A 102 5.18 0.97 -13.60
N ALA A 103 5.81 -0.14 -13.98
CA ALA A 103 6.97 -0.69 -13.27
C ALA A 103 8.19 0.25 -13.34
N VAL A 104 8.44 0.88 -14.49
CA VAL A 104 9.53 1.86 -14.64
C VAL A 104 9.29 3.10 -13.78
N LEU A 105 8.06 3.63 -13.73
CA LEU A 105 7.72 4.76 -12.84
C LEU A 105 7.91 4.40 -11.37
N ASP A 106 7.56 3.17 -11.00
CA ASP A 106 7.69 2.67 -9.63
C ASP A 106 9.13 2.59 -9.12
N MET A 107 10.13 2.58 -10.01
CA MET A 107 11.54 2.62 -9.60
C MET A 107 11.97 3.97 -9.03
N PHE A 108 11.31 5.04 -9.45
CA PHE A 108 11.61 6.40 -9.00
C PHE A 108 10.86 6.76 -7.71
N GLU A 109 9.97 5.89 -7.24
CA GLU A 109 9.24 6.05 -5.99
C GLU A 109 9.60 4.96 -4.96
N THR A 110 9.78 5.38 -3.71
CA THR A 110 9.99 4.41 -2.64
C THR A 110 8.73 3.56 -2.43
N PRO A 111 8.85 2.27 -2.02
CA PRO A 111 7.69 1.43 -1.75
C PRO A 111 6.72 2.06 -0.75
N ARG A 112 7.25 2.77 0.25
CA ARG A 112 6.44 3.50 1.23
C ARG A 112 5.59 4.59 0.57
N ARG A 113 6.18 5.42 -0.32
CA ARG A 113 5.44 6.46 -1.05
C ARG A 113 4.36 5.86 -1.95
N ARG A 114 4.69 4.79 -2.68
CA ARG A 114 3.71 4.06 -3.52
C ARG A 114 2.55 3.52 -2.70
N LEU A 115 2.83 2.90 -1.57
CA LEU A 115 1.80 2.42 -0.64
C LEU A 115 0.89 3.58 -0.20
N LEU A 116 1.48 4.66 0.33
CA LEU A 116 0.73 5.81 0.84
C LEU A 116 -0.14 6.44 -0.24
N ALA A 117 0.36 6.54 -1.48
CA ALA A 117 -0.42 7.00 -2.63
C ALA A 117 -1.62 6.09 -2.91
N HIS A 118 -1.44 4.76 -2.86
CA HIS A 118 -2.55 3.82 -3.03
C HIS A 118 -3.60 3.95 -1.92
N LEU A 119 -3.17 4.09 -0.67
CA LEU A 119 -4.10 4.25 0.46
C LEU A 119 -4.86 5.59 0.42
N ASP A 120 -4.24 6.66 -0.07
CA ASP A 120 -4.89 7.97 -0.25
C ASP A 120 -6.11 7.92 -1.19
N THR A 121 -6.08 7.04 -2.19
CA THR A 121 -7.17 6.90 -3.17
C THR A 121 -8.41 6.16 -2.64
N THR A 122 -8.33 5.63 -1.41
CA THR A 122 -9.43 4.87 -0.79
C THR A 122 -10.49 5.79 -0.20
N SER A 123 -11.66 5.23 0.12
CA SER A 123 -12.81 6.00 0.63
C SER A 123 -12.48 6.79 1.92
N ASN A 124 -11.61 6.23 2.76
CA ASN A 124 -11.15 6.82 4.02
C ASN A 124 -9.66 7.25 3.98
N GLY A 125 -9.06 7.37 2.78
CA GLY A 125 -7.63 7.58 2.61
C GLY A 125 -7.10 8.85 3.29
N LYS A 126 -7.83 9.96 3.19
CA LYS A 126 -7.44 11.22 3.84
C LYS A 126 -7.44 11.14 5.37
N ASP A 127 -8.46 10.50 5.96
CA ASP A 127 -8.51 10.30 7.41
C ASP A 127 -7.40 9.36 7.90
N PHE A 128 -7.13 8.31 7.11
CA PHE A 128 -5.99 7.43 7.34
C PHE A 128 -4.66 8.19 7.33
N LEU A 129 -4.38 9.00 6.30
CA LEU A 129 -3.13 9.76 6.20
C LEU A 129 -2.95 10.76 7.35
N ASN A 130 -4.03 11.44 7.75
CA ASN A 130 -3.99 12.35 8.89
C ASN A 130 -3.71 11.60 10.20
N THR A 131 -4.36 10.46 10.41
CA THR A 131 -4.21 9.67 11.63
C THR A 131 -2.82 9.02 11.72
N ILE A 132 -2.35 8.41 10.62
CA ILE A 132 -1.04 7.76 10.60
C ILE A 132 0.10 8.79 10.71
N GLY A 133 -0.06 9.98 10.11
CA GLY A 133 0.86 11.11 10.21
C GLY A 133 1.10 11.60 11.63
N ALA A 134 0.12 11.43 12.53
CA ALA A 134 0.29 11.77 13.95
C ALA A 134 1.10 10.72 14.75
N ILE A 135 1.43 9.58 14.16
CA ILE A 135 2.02 8.41 14.84
C ILE A 135 3.41 8.07 14.27
N VAL A 136 3.63 8.30 12.98
CA VAL A 136 4.85 7.93 12.25
C VAL A 136 5.99 8.94 12.46
N PRO A 137 7.25 8.55 12.19
CA PRO A 137 8.39 9.46 12.17
C PRO A 137 8.27 10.57 11.09
N GLU A 138 9.03 11.65 11.29
CA GLU A 138 9.01 12.87 10.44
C GLU A 138 9.27 12.58 8.94
N GLU A 139 10.11 11.61 8.63
CA GLU A 139 10.38 11.18 7.25
C GLU A 139 9.12 10.67 6.52
N VAL A 140 8.26 9.93 7.23
CA VAL A 140 7.00 9.45 6.67
C VAL A 140 6.00 10.60 6.58
N CYS A 141 6.02 11.53 7.55
CA CYS A 141 5.23 12.76 7.48
C CYS A 141 5.61 13.63 6.28
N GLN A 142 6.88 13.66 5.89
CA GLN A 142 7.33 14.34 4.67
C GLN A 142 6.77 13.65 3.42
N ASP A 143 6.83 12.30 3.36
CA ASP A 143 6.22 11.55 2.26
C ASP A 143 4.72 11.85 2.10
N ILE A 144 3.98 11.90 3.21
CA ILE A 144 2.54 12.25 3.22
C ILE A 144 2.32 13.67 2.71
N ARG A 145 3.11 14.64 3.16
CA ARG A 145 3.00 16.04 2.71
C ARG A 145 3.30 16.20 1.23
N ASP A 146 4.34 15.55 0.72
CA ASP A 146 4.69 15.60 -0.70
C ASP A 146 3.57 15.03 -1.57
N LEU A 147 2.97 13.91 -1.15
CA LEU A 147 1.82 13.32 -1.84
C LEU A 147 0.62 14.27 -1.87
N GLN A 148 0.32 14.92 -0.73
CA GLN A 148 -0.77 15.89 -0.64
C GLN A 148 -0.50 17.18 -1.44
N ALA A 149 0.76 17.58 -1.58
CA ALA A 149 1.16 18.73 -2.39
C ALA A 149 1.05 18.43 -3.90
N ALA A 150 1.42 17.22 -4.33
CA ALA A 150 1.33 16.79 -5.72
C ALA A 150 -0.11 16.59 -6.23
N ALA A 151 -1.08 16.45 -5.33
CA ALA A 151 -2.50 16.30 -5.67
C ALA A 151 -3.26 17.64 -5.87
N LYS A 152 -2.58 18.78 -5.72
CA LYS A 152 -3.13 20.14 -5.94
C LYS A 152 -2.72 20.68 -7.30
#